data_AF-A0A2N7VSJ7-F1
#
_entry.id   AF-A0A2N7VSJ7-F1
#
_cell.length_a   1.000
_cell.length_b   1.000
_cell.length_c   1.000
_cell.angle_alpha   90.00
_cell.angle_beta   90.00
_cell.angle_gamma   90.00
#
_symmetry.space_group_name_H-M   'P 1'
#
loop_
_entity.id
_entity.type
_entity.pdbx_description
1 polymer ?
#
loop_
_entity_poly.entity_id
_entity_poly.type
_entity_poly.pdbx_seq_one_letter_code
_entity_poly.pdbx_strand_id
1 'polypeptide(L)'
;MRGEKWERAMALVNAVVLTLVGVAALTTAAKLARGVAGAAETFEGALLAAVPFAMAWRGLGRKASPGLTNAAWVVSLAAAFIMLVTFVIGATLSGHETLATFRPVALGLLFAVNAKVLAHKKAEQCKRPAQIEPVWESASEVADAAACPNETSIDAARQTDRAPSSNYLVRHWRGELPLPVSYWINGGLLSVVSTGIIISINEIEQRSLASLRLVAWTTLAILGASLLSSIWSMVGIWRSAEHHAARGGAKGWALVARFMVVLGIIGGLSNFVRTVLPQMRIYGLIAIGQDPIGHFFVSVSPDSRSVIVAGTLREGAAAAITRVIDATPTAQWLVLNSNGGRVLEAQQLARTVRARGLDTYVGGQCASACTFVYLAGKTRAASPNARIGFHQPTFVGLNALGQQKITQAMLDDYRVAGLPPEFIQRIAQTPPSQLWYPRSDELLHANVVTQIRRPPGSGPVTMGP
;
A
#
# COMPACT_ATOMS: atom_id res chain seq x y z
N MET A 1 7.21 21.73 -33.12
CA MET A 1 6.90 22.31 -31.78
C MET A 1 7.66 21.61 -30.63
N ARG A 2 8.91 21.17 -30.83
CA ARG A 2 9.66 20.34 -29.87
C ARG A 2 10.87 21.12 -29.33
N GLY A 3 11.07 21.05 -28.02
CA GLY A 3 12.18 21.68 -27.31
C GLY A 3 11.67 22.26 -25.99
N GLU A 4 11.34 23.53 -25.99
CA GLU A 4 11.17 24.30 -24.76
C GLU A 4 9.92 23.93 -23.93
N LYS A 5 8.75 23.75 -24.57
CA LYS A 5 7.53 23.30 -23.87
C LYS A 5 7.69 21.90 -23.26
N TRP A 6 8.45 21.04 -23.92
CA TRP A 6 8.73 19.67 -23.46
C TRP A 6 9.72 19.66 -22.29
N GLU A 7 10.77 20.48 -22.36
CA GLU A 7 11.70 20.69 -21.24
C GLU A 7 11.00 21.25 -20.00
N ARG A 8 10.12 22.26 -20.18
CA ARG A 8 9.32 22.82 -19.08
C ARG A 8 8.36 21.79 -18.48
N ALA A 9 7.70 20.97 -19.29
CA ALA A 9 6.81 19.91 -18.82
C ALA A 9 7.58 18.83 -18.03
N MET A 10 8.73 18.38 -18.53
CA MET A 10 9.57 17.42 -17.82
C MET A 10 10.17 18.00 -16.53
N ALA A 11 10.52 19.29 -16.52
CA ALA A 11 10.98 19.97 -15.31
C ALA A 11 9.87 20.04 -14.25
N LEU A 12 8.62 20.30 -14.65
CA LEU A 12 7.47 20.34 -13.74
C LEU A 12 7.17 18.95 -13.16
N VAL A 13 7.20 17.91 -14.01
CA VAL A 13 6.98 16.53 -13.57
C VAL A 13 8.11 16.07 -12.65
N ASN A 14 9.36 16.40 -12.96
CA ASN A 14 10.48 16.12 -12.08
C ASN A 14 10.35 16.88 -10.75
N ALA A 15 9.88 18.13 -10.75
CA ALA A 15 9.62 18.89 -9.53
C ALA A 15 8.52 18.26 -8.67
N VAL A 16 7.44 17.77 -9.28
CA VAL A 16 6.38 17.04 -8.56
C VAL A 16 6.91 15.75 -7.96
N VAL A 17 7.69 14.97 -8.72
CA VAL A 17 8.34 13.74 -8.23
C VAL A 17 9.30 14.07 -7.08
N LEU A 18 10.09 15.13 -7.19
CA LEU A 18 11.00 15.59 -6.13
C LEU A 18 10.26 16.00 -4.86
N THR A 19 9.13 16.71 -5.00
CA THR A 19 8.27 17.07 -3.85
C THR A 19 7.68 15.83 -3.20
N LEU A 20 7.19 14.86 -3.98
CA LEU A 20 6.65 13.60 -3.45
C LEU A 20 7.72 12.77 -2.73
N VAL A 21 8.94 12.70 -3.28
CA VAL A 21 10.09 12.05 -2.64
C VAL A 21 10.50 12.78 -1.35
N GLY A 22 10.51 14.12 -1.35
CA GLY A 22 10.79 14.93 -0.17
C GLY A 22 9.74 14.75 0.93
N VAL A 23 8.45 14.72 0.58
CA VAL A 23 7.36 14.43 1.50
C VAL A 23 7.46 13.00 2.05
N ALA A 24 7.81 12.02 1.22
CA ALA A 24 8.05 10.65 1.67
C ALA A 24 9.24 10.56 2.65
N ALA A 25 10.32 11.31 2.40
CA ALA A 25 11.46 11.40 3.29
C ALA A 25 11.12 12.08 4.63
N LEU A 26 10.36 13.19 4.60
CA LEU A 26 9.90 13.90 5.81
C LEU A 26 8.92 13.07 6.64
N THR A 27 7.98 12.37 5.99
CA THR A 27 7.08 11.44 6.69
C THR A 27 7.81 10.24 7.25
N THR A 28 8.90 9.80 6.62
CA THR A 28 9.79 8.77 7.14
C THR A 28 10.56 9.26 8.37
N ALA A 29 11.10 10.48 8.34
CA ALA A 29 11.74 11.11 9.50
C ALA A 29 10.77 11.32 10.68
N ALA A 30 9.54 11.74 10.41
CA ALA A 30 8.49 11.89 11.43
C ALA A 30 7.97 10.55 12.00
N LYS A 31 8.21 9.43 11.32
CA LYS A 31 7.93 8.08 11.81
C LYS A 31 9.09 7.51 12.63
N LEU A 32 10.33 7.80 12.23
CA LEU A 32 11.54 7.49 13.01
C LEU A 32 11.54 8.18 14.39
N ALA A 33 11.02 9.39 14.49
CA ALA A 33 10.81 10.09 15.77
C ALA A 33 9.81 9.39 16.72
N ARG A 34 9.10 8.35 16.27
CA ARG A 34 8.08 7.61 17.04
C ARG A 34 8.45 6.16 17.39
N GLY A 35 9.68 5.70 17.11
CA GLY A 35 10.19 4.40 17.58
C GLY A 35 10.77 3.48 16.49
N VAL A 36 11.66 2.57 16.91
CA VAL A 36 12.76 1.98 16.10
C VAL A 36 12.39 0.74 15.25
N ALA A 37 11.15 0.23 15.28
CA ALA A 37 10.82 -1.00 14.54
C ALA A 37 10.75 -0.85 12.99
N GLY A 38 10.87 0.36 12.44
CA GLY A 38 10.81 0.63 10.99
C GLY A 38 12.14 0.99 10.33
N ALA A 39 13.27 0.92 11.04
CA ALA A 39 14.54 1.50 10.58
C ALA A 39 15.26 0.69 9.47
N ALA A 40 14.95 -0.62 9.31
CA ALA A 40 15.59 -1.45 8.30
C ALA A 40 14.97 -1.28 6.90
N GLU A 41 13.65 -1.10 6.81
CA GLU A 41 12.92 -0.94 5.53
C GLU A 41 13.04 0.49 4.95
N THR A 42 13.39 1.47 5.78
CA THR A 42 13.46 2.89 5.39
C THR A 42 14.77 3.26 4.68
N PHE A 43 15.80 2.40 4.76
CA PHE A 43 17.08 2.58 4.07
C PHE A 43 17.03 2.12 2.59
N GLU A 44 16.27 1.07 2.27
CA GLU A 44 16.03 0.67 0.87
C GLU A 44 15.29 1.76 0.10
N GLY A 45 14.28 2.39 0.70
CA GLY A 45 13.55 3.51 0.10
C GLY A 45 14.42 4.73 -0.18
N ALA A 46 15.40 5.03 0.68
CA ALA A 46 16.32 6.15 0.50
C ALA A 46 17.38 5.89 -0.59
N LEU A 47 17.93 4.66 -0.66
CA LEU A 47 18.86 4.24 -1.73
C LEU A 47 18.16 4.15 -3.09
N LEU A 48 16.93 3.63 -3.11
CA LEU A 48 16.06 3.62 -4.29
C LEU A 48 15.63 5.01 -4.73
N ALA A 49 15.72 6.04 -3.88
CA ALA A 49 15.47 7.44 -4.23
C ALA A 49 16.73 8.17 -4.76
N ALA A 50 17.94 7.78 -4.31
CA ALA A 50 19.20 8.42 -4.70
C ALA A 50 19.64 8.12 -6.16
N VAL A 51 19.33 6.93 -6.67
CA VAL A 51 19.59 6.55 -8.08
C VAL A 51 18.67 7.30 -9.07
N PRO A 52 17.34 7.39 -8.86
CA PRO A 52 16.44 8.29 -9.60
C PRO A 52 16.90 9.74 -9.63
N PHE A 53 17.42 10.20 -8.51
CA PHE A 53 17.87 11.56 -8.33
C PHE A 53 19.08 11.88 -9.23
N ALA A 54 20.07 11.00 -9.28
CA ALA A 54 21.19 11.11 -10.22
C ALA A 54 20.74 11.01 -11.69
N MET A 55 19.69 10.24 -11.97
CA MET A 55 19.10 10.07 -13.31
C MET A 55 18.33 11.31 -13.79
N ALA A 56 17.50 11.91 -12.93
CA ALA A 56 16.76 13.14 -13.22
C ALA A 56 17.72 14.33 -13.35
N TRP A 57 18.76 14.37 -12.53
CA TRP A 57 19.83 15.38 -12.59
C TRP A 57 20.63 15.35 -13.89
N ARG A 58 21.06 14.16 -14.34
CA ARG A 58 21.79 14.02 -15.61
C ARG A 58 20.90 14.23 -16.85
N GLY A 59 19.58 14.12 -16.69
CA GLY A 59 18.57 14.40 -17.72
C GLY A 59 18.34 15.89 -17.98
N LEU A 60 18.78 16.78 -17.09
CA LEU A 60 18.90 18.21 -17.38
C LEU A 60 20.02 18.38 -18.41
N GLY A 61 19.64 18.49 -19.68
CA GLY A 61 20.58 18.62 -20.80
C GLY A 61 21.51 19.83 -20.66
N ARG A 62 22.51 19.91 -21.55
CA ARG A 62 23.55 20.97 -21.59
C ARG A 62 23.00 22.42 -21.73
N LYS A 63 21.68 22.61 -21.78
CA LYS A 63 20.96 23.89 -21.97
C LYS A 63 20.14 24.34 -20.75
N ALA A 64 20.18 23.62 -19.62
CA ALA A 64 19.42 24.01 -18.42
C ALA A 64 19.84 25.40 -17.90
N SER A 65 18.88 26.19 -17.44
CA SER A 65 19.16 27.55 -16.95
C SER A 65 19.98 27.52 -15.65
N PRO A 66 20.80 28.55 -15.39
CA PRO A 66 21.60 28.64 -14.16
C PRO A 66 20.75 28.55 -12.89
N GLY A 67 19.57 29.18 -12.88
CA GLY A 67 18.63 29.13 -11.75
C GLY A 67 18.09 27.72 -11.46
N LEU A 68 17.78 26.95 -12.51
CA LEU A 68 17.32 25.57 -12.36
C LEU A 68 18.43 24.64 -11.86
N THR A 69 19.66 24.89 -12.32
CA THR A 69 20.87 24.18 -11.87
C THR A 69 21.16 24.49 -10.40
N ASN A 70 21.03 25.75 -9.97
CA ASN A 70 21.25 26.18 -8.59
C ASN A 70 20.18 25.68 -7.63
N ALA A 71 18.90 25.75 -8.01
CA ALA A 71 17.80 25.22 -7.21
C ALA A 71 17.97 23.72 -6.97
N ALA A 72 18.33 23.00 -8.01
CA ALA A 72 18.58 21.59 -7.91
C ALA A 72 19.84 21.31 -7.03
N TRP A 73 20.88 22.14 -7.10
CA TRP A 73 22.07 22.07 -6.22
C TRP A 73 21.71 22.22 -4.73
N VAL A 74 20.86 23.19 -4.41
CA VAL A 74 20.37 23.44 -3.03
C VAL A 74 19.55 22.27 -2.52
N VAL A 75 18.66 21.72 -3.35
CA VAL A 75 17.85 20.53 -3.00
C VAL A 75 18.75 19.30 -2.78
N SER A 76 19.83 19.16 -3.56
CA SER A 76 20.82 18.09 -3.41
C SER A 76 21.55 18.15 -2.07
N LEU A 77 22.05 19.35 -1.72
CA LEU A 77 22.70 19.62 -0.46
C LEU A 77 21.76 19.39 0.72
N ALA A 78 20.52 19.87 0.62
CA ALA A 78 19.50 19.69 1.65
C ALA A 78 19.18 18.21 1.88
N ALA A 79 18.98 17.43 0.82
CA ALA A 79 18.71 15.99 0.92
C ALA A 79 19.89 15.21 1.53
N ALA A 80 21.13 15.53 1.10
CA ALA A 80 22.34 14.93 1.66
C ALA A 80 22.54 15.30 3.14
N PHE A 81 22.28 16.56 3.50
CA PHE A 81 22.35 17.04 4.88
C PHE A 81 21.30 16.37 5.76
N ILE A 82 20.05 16.26 5.29
CA ILE A 82 18.98 15.55 6.01
C ILE A 82 19.35 14.07 6.21
N MET A 83 19.89 13.39 5.20
CA MET A 83 20.38 12.01 5.34
C MET A 83 21.50 11.90 6.39
N LEU A 84 22.45 12.84 6.40
CA LEU A 84 23.54 12.88 7.38
C LEU A 84 23.02 13.11 8.81
N VAL A 85 22.10 14.06 9.00
CA VAL A 85 21.48 14.35 10.31
C VAL A 85 20.68 13.14 10.80
N THR A 86 19.91 12.51 9.92
CA THR A 86 19.14 11.30 10.25
C THR A 86 20.07 10.15 10.65
N PHE A 87 21.24 10.02 10.01
CA PHE A 87 22.28 9.06 10.38
C PHE A 87 22.87 9.37 11.77
N VAL A 88 23.24 10.62 12.05
CA VAL A 88 23.81 11.00 13.35
C VAL A 88 22.82 10.75 14.48
N ILE A 89 21.54 11.11 14.29
CA ILE A 89 20.47 10.86 15.25
C ILE A 89 20.22 9.35 15.41
N GLY A 90 20.24 8.58 14.32
CA GLY A 90 20.11 7.13 14.38
C GLY A 90 21.26 6.47 15.13
N ALA A 91 22.50 6.91 14.89
CA ALA A 91 23.71 6.41 15.53
C ALA A 91 23.79 6.76 17.03
N THR A 92 23.26 7.91 17.45
CA THR A 92 23.21 8.28 18.88
C THR A 92 22.08 7.59 19.65
N LEU A 93 21.00 7.18 18.97
CA LEU A 93 19.84 6.52 19.58
C LEU A 93 19.91 4.98 19.57
N SER A 94 20.75 4.38 18.73
CA SER A 94 20.92 2.92 18.65
C SER A 94 22.15 2.45 19.42
N GLY A 95 21.99 2.24 20.72
CA GLY A 95 23.04 1.72 21.61
C GLY A 95 23.43 0.25 21.40
N HIS A 96 23.21 -0.35 20.22
CA HIS A 96 23.56 -1.75 19.97
C HIS A 96 24.22 -1.96 18.63
N GLU A 97 25.40 -2.59 18.70
CA GLU A 97 26.17 -3.09 17.57
C GLU A 97 25.35 -4.08 16.75
N THR A 98 25.16 -3.79 15.47
CA THR A 98 25.14 -4.75 14.36
C THR A 98 24.98 -3.97 13.06
N LEU A 99 25.86 -4.24 12.07
CA LEU A 99 26.00 -3.61 10.73
C LEU A 99 27.18 -2.64 10.52
N ALA A 100 28.25 -2.77 11.31
CA ALA A 100 29.58 -2.32 10.92
C ALA A 100 30.23 -3.41 10.05
N THR A 101 30.17 -3.39 8.72
CA THR A 101 31.33 -2.92 7.92
C THR A 101 30.99 -2.58 6.46
N PHE A 102 29.77 -2.84 5.97
CA PHE A 102 29.46 -2.69 4.53
C PHE A 102 28.93 -1.31 4.12
N ARG A 103 28.38 -0.56 5.08
CA ARG A 103 27.65 0.71 4.84
C ARG A 103 28.52 1.98 4.71
N PRO A 104 29.63 2.17 5.45
CA PRO A 104 30.42 3.41 5.33
C PRO A 104 31.22 3.51 4.03
N VAL A 105 31.65 2.37 3.46
CA VAL A 105 32.39 2.33 2.18
C VAL A 105 31.49 2.73 1.01
N ALA A 106 30.23 2.28 0.99
CA ALA A 106 29.27 2.61 -0.05
C ALA A 106 28.87 4.10 -0.04
N LEU A 107 28.66 4.68 1.14
CA LEU A 107 28.37 6.12 1.30
C LEU A 107 29.57 7.00 0.94
N GLY A 108 30.79 6.62 1.33
CA GLY A 108 32.01 7.32 0.94
C GLY A 108 32.29 7.28 -0.56
N LEU A 109 32.05 6.14 -1.22
CA LEU A 109 32.16 5.99 -2.68
C LEU A 109 31.13 6.84 -3.42
N LEU A 110 29.87 6.87 -2.97
CA LEU A 110 28.82 7.70 -3.56
C LEU A 110 29.12 9.20 -3.42
N PHE A 111 29.68 9.63 -2.28
CA PHE A 111 30.10 11.01 -2.07
C PHE A 111 31.30 11.38 -2.97
N ALA A 112 32.32 10.54 -3.02
CA ALA A 112 33.52 10.78 -3.83
C ALA A 112 33.23 10.78 -5.33
N VAL A 113 32.37 9.88 -5.81
CA VAL A 113 31.93 9.84 -7.22
C VAL A 113 31.12 11.09 -7.57
N ASN A 114 30.19 11.51 -6.71
CA ASN A 114 29.43 12.73 -6.93
C ASN A 114 30.32 13.98 -6.92
N ALA A 115 31.23 14.12 -5.94
CA ALA A 115 32.16 15.24 -5.86
C ALA A 115 33.10 15.34 -7.08
N LYS A 116 33.62 14.21 -7.55
CA LYS A 116 34.55 14.15 -8.70
C LYS A 116 33.85 14.46 -10.03
N VAL A 117 32.60 14.00 -10.19
CA VAL A 117 31.76 14.33 -11.35
C VAL A 117 31.36 15.81 -11.36
N LEU A 118 31.15 16.41 -10.19
CA LEU A 118 30.84 17.84 -10.03
C LEU A 118 32.06 18.74 -10.35
N ALA A 119 33.25 18.36 -9.88
CA ALA A 119 34.49 19.10 -10.17
C ALA A 119 34.83 19.11 -11.67
N HIS A 120 34.62 17.98 -12.36
CA HIS A 120 34.91 17.86 -13.78
C HIS A 120 34.03 18.77 -14.66
N LYS A 121 32.74 18.92 -14.31
CA LYS A 121 31.80 19.75 -15.08
C LYS A 121 32.03 21.26 -14.89
N LYS A 122 32.44 21.68 -13.69
CA LYS A 122 32.81 23.08 -13.41
C LYS A 122 34.05 23.48 -14.21
N ALA A 123 35.02 22.57 -14.32
CA ALA A 123 36.22 22.76 -15.15
C ALA A 123 35.90 22.84 -16.65
N GLU A 124 34.92 22.08 -17.16
CA GLU A 124 34.48 22.20 -18.56
C GLU A 124 33.72 23.50 -18.84
N GLN A 125 32.93 24.00 -17.89
CA GLN A 125 32.20 25.27 -18.06
C GLN A 125 33.12 26.49 -18.08
N CYS A 126 34.21 26.48 -17.31
CA CYS A 126 35.20 27.56 -17.30
C CYS A 126 36.11 27.59 -18.54
N LYS A 127 36.14 26.52 -19.35
CA LYS A 127 36.99 26.43 -20.56
C LYS A 127 36.32 26.94 -21.84
N ARG A 128 35.11 27.47 -21.76
CA ARG A 128 34.35 27.93 -22.93
C ARG A 128 34.85 29.32 -23.38
N PRO A 129 35.38 29.48 -24.61
CA PRO A 129 35.70 30.82 -25.11
C PRO A 129 34.40 31.61 -25.34
N ALA A 130 34.45 32.91 -25.03
CA ALA A 130 33.33 33.84 -25.27
C ALA A 130 32.96 33.84 -26.76
N GLN A 131 31.65 33.82 -27.05
CA GLN A 131 31.14 33.77 -28.42
C GLN A 131 31.54 35.04 -29.19
N ILE A 132 32.20 34.86 -30.33
CA ILE A 132 32.41 35.90 -31.34
C ILE A 132 31.10 36.07 -32.11
N GLU A 133 30.56 37.28 -32.19
CA GLU A 133 29.39 37.63 -33.01
C GLU A 133 29.74 37.65 -34.51
N PRO A 134 28.80 37.34 -35.43
CA PRO A 134 29.08 37.35 -36.85
C PRO A 134 28.95 38.76 -37.44
N VAL A 135 30.02 39.23 -38.07
CA VAL A 135 30.02 40.36 -39.01
C VAL A 135 29.57 39.83 -40.38
N TRP A 136 28.68 40.57 -41.03
CA TRP A 136 28.16 40.33 -42.37
C TRP A 136 29.22 40.63 -43.44
N GLU A 137 29.27 39.85 -44.52
CA GLU A 137 29.81 40.30 -45.81
C GLU A 137 29.24 39.46 -46.97
N SER A 138 29.13 40.10 -48.13
CA SER A 138 28.24 39.78 -49.25
C SER A 138 28.92 39.14 -50.47
N ALA A 139 28.11 38.37 -51.22
CA ALA A 139 28.06 38.17 -52.68
C ALA A 139 29.26 37.60 -53.47
N SER A 140 29.07 36.43 -54.14
CA SER A 140 28.97 36.30 -55.62
C SER A 140 28.98 34.81 -56.12
N GLU A 141 28.16 34.56 -57.16
CA GLU A 141 28.35 33.68 -58.36
C GLU A 141 28.76 32.18 -58.26
N VAL A 142 28.49 31.23 -59.17
CA VAL A 142 27.56 30.89 -60.29
C VAL A 142 27.91 29.42 -60.68
N ALA A 143 26.90 28.65 -61.13
CA ALA A 143 26.92 27.46 -62.02
C ALA A 143 27.50 26.07 -61.62
N ASP A 144 26.57 25.10 -61.64
CA ASP A 144 26.47 23.85 -62.44
C ASP A 144 27.52 22.70 -62.43
N ALA A 145 26.98 21.54 -62.00
CA ALA A 145 26.93 20.21 -62.64
C ALA A 145 28.18 19.35 -62.95
N ALA A 146 28.22 18.15 -62.36
CA ALA A 146 28.69 16.90 -62.99
C ALA A 146 28.15 15.65 -62.25
N ALA A 147 27.93 14.56 -63.00
CA ALA A 147 27.05 13.41 -62.68
C ALA A 147 27.75 12.13 -62.13
N CYS A 148 26.97 11.35 -61.33
CA CYS A 148 26.77 9.88 -61.12
C CYS A 148 27.85 8.81 -61.52
N PRO A 149 27.90 7.57 -60.93
CA PRO A 149 26.73 6.71 -60.58
C PRO A 149 26.82 5.73 -59.36
N ASN A 150 25.62 5.21 -59.02
CA ASN A 150 25.21 3.99 -58.28
C ASN A 150 26.23 3.11 -57.51
N GLU A 151 25.92 2.88 -56.23
CA GLU A 151 26.00 1.54 -55.62
C GLU A 151 24.69 1.22 -54.88
N THR A 152 23.99 0.24 -55.43
CA THR A 152 22.96 -0.56 -54.77
C THR A 152 23.49 -1.17 -53.47
N SER A 153 23.01 -0.69 -52.32
CA SER A 153 22.96 -1.51 -51.09
C SER A 153 21.51 -1.84 -50.78
N ILE A 154 21.07 -2.90 -51.46
CA ILE A 154 19.98 -3.77 -51.02
C ILE A 154 20.45 -4.37 -49.69
N ASP A 155 20.15 -3.72 -48.55
CA ASP A 155 20.17 -4.35 -47.22
C ASP A 155 19.51 -3.52 -46.10
N ALA A 156 18.94 -2.34 -46.39
CA ALA A 156 18.18 -1.56 -45.40
C ALA A 156 16.71 -2.00 -45.22
N ALA A 157 16.29 -3.12 -45.81
CA ALA A 157 14.91 -3.57 -45.81
C ALA A 157 14.63 -4.65 -44.75
N ARG A 158 14.65 -4.27 -43.46
CA ARG A 158 13.91 -4.98 -42.38
C ARG A 158 13.86 -4.21 -41.06
N GLN A 159 13.50 -2.93 -41.08
CA GLN A 159 12.79 -2.34 -39.95
C GLN A 159 11.40 -1.97 -40.43
N THR A 160 10.41 -2.73 -39.97
CA THR A 160 9.00 -2.52 -40.30
C THR A 160 8.59 -1.12 -39.84
N ASP A 161 8.49 -0.17 -40.78
CA ASP A 161 7.81 1.11 -40.62
C ASP A 161 6.31 0.87 -40.41
N ARG A 162 5.93 0.45 -39.20
CA ARG A 162 4.56 0.63 -38.74
C ARG A 162 4.43 2.09 -38.33
N ALA A 163 3.55 2.83 -39.02
CA ALA A 163 3.19 4.18 -38.61
C ALA A 163 2.92 4.21 -37.09
N PRO A 164 3.49 5.18 -36.34
CA PRO A 164 3.35 5.22 -34.89
C PRO A 164 1.87 5.23 -34.55
N SER A 165 1.42 4.26 -33.77
CA SER A 165 0.00 4.17 -33.39
C SER A 165 -0.40 5.46 -32.67
N SER A 166 -1.55 6.05 -32.98
CA SER A 166 -2.00 7.29 -32.31
C SER A 166 -2.21 7.11 -30.80
N ASN A 167 -2.45 5.88 -30.34
CA ASN A 167 -2.78 5.57 -28.94
C ASN A 167 -1.53 5.47 -28.04
N TYR A 168 -1.47 6.30 -27.00
CA TYR A 168 -0.39 6.35 -26.00
C TYR A 168 -0.11 4.99 -25.33
N LEU A 169 -1.16 4.22 -24.99
CA LEU A 169 -1.01 2.93 -24.31
C LEU A 169 -0.28 1.90 -25.18
N VAL A 170 -0.60 1.89 -26.47
CA VAL A 170 0.01 1.00 -27.46
C VAL A 170 1.46 1.43 -27.73
N ARG A 171 1.71 2.74 -27.83
CA ARG A 171 3.07 3.29 -28.00
C ARG A 171 3.99 2.92 -26.84
N HIS A 172 3.51 3.01 -25.59
CA HIS A 172 4.29 2.56 -24.45
C HIS A 172 4.55 1.06 -24.50
N TRP A 173 3.51 0.26 -24.72
CA TRP A 173 3.63 -1.20 -24.80
C TRP A 173 4.62 -1.65 -25.88
N ARG A 174 4.70 -0.91 -27.00
CA ARG A 174 5.66 -1.18 -28.09
C ARG A 174 7.07 -0.63 -27.82
N GLY A 175 7.30 0.10 -26.72
CA GLY A 175 8.61 0.69 -26.41
C GLY A 175 8.95 1.95 -27.23
N GLU A 176 7.94 2.55 -27.90
CA GLU A 176 8.10 3.74 -28.75
C GLU A 176 8.29 5.03 -27.91
N LEU A 177 8.00 4.99 -26.62
CA LEU A 177 8.20 6.12 -25.71
C LEU A 177 9.65 6.23 -25.23
N PRO A 178 10.16 7.43 -24.91
CA PRO A 178 11.47 7.60 -24.31
C PRO A 178 11.63 6.82 -23.00
N LEU A 179 12.84 6.33 -22.73
CA LEU A 179 13.14 5.54 -21.53
C LEU A 179 12.78 6.26 -20.22
N PRO A 180 13.08 7.57 -20.03
CA PRO A 180 12.68 8.28 -18.82
C PRO A 180 11.16 8.36 -18.62
N VAL A 181 10.39 8.54 -19.70
CA VAL A 181 8.92 8.59 -19.63
C VAL A 181 8.38 7.20 -19.26
N SER A 182 8.88 6.18 -19.92
CA SER A 182 8.49 4.79 -19.67
C SER A 182 8.78 4.37 -18.23
N TYR A 183 9.95 4.72 -17.71
CA TYR A 183 10.35 4.33 -16.35
C TYR A 183 9.69 5.19 -15.26
N TRP A 184 9.80 6.51 -15.33
CA TRP A 184 9.37 7.39 -14.24
C TRP A 184 7.87 7.64 -14.23
N ILE A 185 7.24 7.79 -15.40
CA ILE A 185 5.82 8.14 -15.47
C ILE A 185 4.99 6.86 -15.42
N ASN A 186 5.24 5.96 -16.37
CA ASN A 186 4.43 4.76 -16.52
C ASN A 186 4.79 3.68 -15.50
N GLY A 187 6.04 3.62 -15.02
CA GLY A 187 6.43 2.75 -13.90
C GLY A 187 6.18 3.42 -12.56
N GLY A 188 6.99 4.44 -12.24
CA GLY A 188 7.03 5.06 -10.91
C GLY A 188 5.75 5.80 -10.51
N LEU A 189 5.41 6.88 -11.23
CA LEU A 189 4.28 7.74 -10.89
C LEU A 189 2.95 6.98 -10.94
N LEU A 190 2.73 6.16 -11.98
CA LEU A 190 1.55 5.31 -12.07
C LEU A 190 1.43 4.39 -10.85
N SER A 191 2.51 3.74 -10.42
CA SER A 191 2.50 2.87 -9.23
C SER A 191 2.14 3.64 -7.95
N VAL A 192 2.68 4.85 -7.76
CA VAL A 192 2.36 5.70 -6.60
C VAL A 192 0.88 6.11 -6.62
N VAL A 193 0.38 6.59 -7.76
CA VAL A 193 -1.01 7.00 -7.92
C VAL A 193 -1.96 5.81 -7.70
N SER A 194 -1.67 4.66 -8.30
CA SER A 194 -2.46 3.43 -8.09
C SER A 194 -2.48 3.04 -6.62
N THR A 195 -1.36 3.07 -5.91
CA THR A 195 -1.31 2.77 -4.48
C THR A 195 -2.17 3.74 -3.66
N GLY A 196 -2.12 5.04 -3.97
CA GLY A 196 -2.97 6.05 -3.33
C GLY A 196 -4.47 5.84 -3.56
N ILE A 197 -4.85 5.43 -4.78
CA ILE A 197 -6.25 5.07 -5.12
C ILE A 197 -6.69 3.85 -4.31
N ILE A 198 -5.87 2.80 -4.24
CA ILE A 198 -6.18 1.58 -3.49
C ILE A 198 -6.40 1.88 -2.00
N ILE A 199 -5.52 2.69 -1.40
CA ILE A 199 -5.68 3.11 0.00
C ILE A 199 -6.99 3.87 0.18
N SER A 200 -7.30 4.81 -0.72
CA SER A 200 -8.54 5.59 -0.65
C SER A 200 -9.78 4.72 -0.78
N ILE A 201 -9.79 3.74 -1.68
CA ILE A 201 -10.93 2.81 -1.84
C ILE A 201 -11.11 1.96 -0.57
N ASN A 202 -10.02 1.39 -0.03
CA ASN A 202 -10.09 0.61 1.19
C ASN A 202 -10.63 1.42 2.39
N GLU A 203 -10.22 2.69 2.51
CA GLU A 203 -10.74 3.60 3.54
C GLU A 203 -12.24 3.89 3.34
N ILE A 204 -12.68 4.08 2.10
CA ILE A 204 -14.11 4.28 1.77
C ILE A 204 -14.91 3.00 2.08
N GLU A 205 -14.41 1.83 1.74
CA GLU A 205 -15.07 0.55 2.01
C GLU A 205 -15.26 0.31 3.51
N GLN A 206 -14.23 0.60 4.31
CA GLN A 206 -14.30 0.49 5.76
C GLN A 206 -15.34 1.44 6.36
N ARG A 207 -15.46 2.66 5.81
CA ARG A 207 -16.44 3.65 6.27
C ARG A 207 -17.86 3.38 5.77
N SER A 208 -18.00 2.88 4.54
CA SER A 208 -19.29 2.62 3.90
C SER A 208 -19.94 1.32 4.39
N LEU A 209 -19.19 0.50 5.14
CA LEU A 209 -19.68 -0.76 5.71
C LEU A 209 -20.33 -1.64 4.65
N ALA A 210 -19.75 -1.61 3.46
CA ALA A 210 -20.15 -2.39 2.31
C ALA A 210 -20.31 -3.87 2.68
N SER A 211 -21.20 -4.57 1.98
CA SER A 211 -21.31 -6.03 2.14
C SER A 211 -19.94 -6.67 1.88
N LEU A 212 -19.63 -7.75 2.60
CA LEU A 212 -18.35 -8.41 2.47
C LEU A 212 -18.11 -8.93 1.03
N ARG A 213 -19.20 -9.26 0.31
CA ARG A 213 -19.15 -9.59 -1.12
C ARG A 213 -18.72 -8.42 -2.01
N LEU A 214 -19.24 -7.22 -1.75
CA LEU A 214 -18.87 -6.04 -2.53
C LEU A 214 -17.38 -5.75 -2.35
N VAL A 215 -16.92 -5.75 -1.10
CA VAL A 215 -15.49 -5.60 -0.75
C VAL A 215 -14.63 -6.66 -1.45
N ALA A 216 -15.12 -7.90 -1.53
CA ALA A 216 -14.40 -8.97 -2.23
C ALA A 216 -14.28 -8.70 -3.74
N TRP A 217 -15.37 -8.31 -4.40
CA TRP A 217 -15.37 -7.99 -5.82
C TRP A 217 -14.48 -6.79 -6.17
N THR A 218 -14.57 -5.71 -5.39
CA THR A 218 -13.74 -4.51 -5.59
C THR A 218 -12.27 -4.81 -5.35
N THR A 219 -11.94 -5.58 -4.30
CA THR A 219 -10.56 -6.02 -4.03
C THR A 219 -10.00 -6.87 -5.18
N LEU A 220 -10.77 -7.83 -5.70
CA LEU A 220 -10.36 -8.64 -6.85
C LEU A 220 -10.14 -7.80 -8.11
N ALA A 221 -11.02 -6.83 -8.37
CA ALA A 221 -10.89 -5.90 -9.49
C ALA A 221 -9.61 -5.04 -9.35
N ILE A 222 -9.32 -4.55 -8.14
CA ILE A 222 -8.11 -3.80 -7.82
C ILE A 222 -6.85 -4.65 -8.05
N LEU A 223 -6.83 -5.89 -7.55
CA LEU A 223 -5.69 -6.80 -7.71
C LEU A 223 -5.46 -7.13 -9.19
N GLY A 224 -6.53 -7.40 -9.95
CA GLY A 224 -6.48 -7.62 -11.39
C GLY A 224 -5.95 -6.41 -12.16
N ALA A 225 -6.49 -5.22 -11.89
CA ALA A 225 -6.03 -3.97 -12.51
C ALA A 225 -4.56 -3.67 -12.18
N SER A 226 -4.14 -3.92 -10.94
CA SER A 226 -2.75 -3.74 -10.50
C SER A 226 -1.80 -4.69 -11.22
N LEU A 227 -2.19 -5.96 -11.41
CA LEU A 227 -1.40 -6.94 -12.15
C LEU A 227 -1.26 -6.53 -13.62
N LEU A 228 -2.37 -6.16 -14.28
CA LEU A 228 -2.35 -5.72 -15.68
C LEU A 228 -1.51 -4.45 -15.87
N SER A 229 -1.66 -3.47 -14.98
CA SER A 229 -0.86 -2.24 -14.97
C SER A 229 0.63 -2.56 -14.81
N SER A 230 0.99 -3.46 -13.88
CA SER A 230 2.37 -3.83 -13.64
C SER A 230 3.02 -4.52 -14.86
N ILE A 231 2.30 -5.43 -15.52
CA ILE A 231 2.76 -6.09 -16.74
C ILE A 231 2.94 -5.07 -17.87
N TRP A 232 1.96 -4.17 -18.05
CA TRP A 232 2.01 -3.10 -19.04
C TRP A 232 3.23 -2.20 -18.85
N SER A 233 3.50 -1.76 -17.62
CA SER A 233 4.65 -0.92 -17.31
C SER A 233 5.97 -1.65 -17.50
N MET A 234 6.11 -2.90 -17.04
CA MET A 234 7.36 -3.65 -17.17
C MET A 234 7.70 -3.94 -18.63
N VAL A 235 6.72 -4.37 -19.44
CA VAL A 235 6.92 -4.65 -20.87
C VAL A 235 7.29 -3.37 -21.62
N GLY A 236 6.62 -2.25 -21.33
CA GLY A 236 6.90 -0.98 -21.98
C GLY A 236 8.27 -0.41 -21.60
N ILE A 237 8.69 -0.54 -20.33
CA ILE A 237 10.05 -0.17 -19.88
C ILE A 237 11.09 -1.03 -20.58
N TRP A 238 10.90 -2.35 -20.61
CA TRP A 238 11.84 -3.28 -21.23
C TRP A 238 12.07 -2.97 -22.71
N ARG A 239 10.99 -2.86 -23.49
CA ARG A 239 11.07 -2.53 -24.92
C ARG A 239 11.60 -1.12 -25.17
N SER A 240 11.27 -0.16 -24.32
CA SER A 240 11.85 1.19 -24.41
C SER A 240 13.36 1.18 -24.15
N ALA A 241 13.84 0.32 -23.25
CA ALA A 241 15.27 0.14 -22.99
C ALA A 241 15.99 -0.49 -24.19
N GLU A 242 15.39 -1.48 -24.87
CA GLU A 242 15.94 -2.09 -26.09
C GLU A 242 16.15 -1.04 -27.20
N HIS A 243 15.18 -0.16 -27.41
CA HIS A 243 15.29 0.91 -28.42
C HIS A 243 16.09 2.14 -27.95
N HIS A 244 16.55 2.19 -26.69
CA HIS A 244 17.16 3.40 -26.14
C HIS A 244 18.48 3.77 -26.83
N ALA A 245 19.34 2.78 -27.08
CA ALA A 245 20.63 3.00 -27.74
C ALA A 245 20.46 3.42 -29.21
N ALA A 246 19.50 2.82 -29.92
CA ALA A 246 19.18 3.17 -31.30
C ALA A 246 18.69 4.63 -31.45
N ARG A 247 18.13 5.21 -30.39
CA ARG A 247 17.69 6.62 -30.34
C ARG A 247 18.78 7.59 -29.85
N GLY A 248 20.05 7.16 -29.80
CA GLY A 248 21.18 7.97 -29.34
C GLY A 248 21.35 8.04 -27.81
N GLY A 249 20.63 7.21 -27.06
CA GLY A 249 20.76 7.11 -25.60
C GLY A 249 21.97 6.27 -25.16
N ALA A 250 22.47 6.50 -23.94
CA ALA A 250 23.61 5.74 -23.43
C ALA A 250 23.22 4.30 -23.07
N LYS A 251 23.96 3.31 -23.59
CA LYS A 251 23.72 1.87 -23.39
C LYS A 251 23.66 1.45 -21.91
N GLY A 252 24.45 2.10 -21.05
CA GLY A 252 24.46 1.81 -19.61
C GLY A 252 23.10 2.03 -18.94
N TRP A 253 22.34 3.06 -19.35
CA TRP A 253 21.02 3.33 -18.79
C TRP A 253 19.96 2.31 -19.23
N ALA A 254 20.06 1.81 -20.46
CA ALA A 254 19.23 0.72 -20.93
C ALA A 254 19.48 -0.56 -20.10
N LEU A 255 20.75 -0.86 -19.82
CA LEU A 255 21.13 -2.01 -19.00
C LEU A 255 20.58 -1.91 -17.57
N VAL A 256 20.75 -0.76 -16.92
CA VAL A 256 20.21 -0.51 -15.57
C VAL A 256 18.71 -0.67 -15.55
N ALA A 257 17.98 -0.08 -16.51
CA ALA A 257 16.52 -0.19 -16.57
C ALA A 257 16.07 -1.65 -16.72
N ARG A 258 16.72 -2.44 -17.57
CA ARG A 258 16.42 -3.87 -17.74
C ARG A 258 16.70 -4.67 -16.47
N PHE A 259 17.83 -4.41 -15.80
CA PHE A 259 18.15 -5.03 -14.52
C PHE A 259 17.08 -4.73 -13.46
N MET A 260 16.65 -3.47 -13.34
CA MET A 260 15.57 -3.08 -12.43
C MET A 260 14.23 -3.74 -12.77
N VAL A 261 13.92 -3.93 -14.06
CA VAL A 261 12.73 -4.70 -14.47
C VAL A 261 12.83 -6.15 -14.03
N VAL A 262 13.99 -6.82 -14.18
CA VAL A 262 14.18 -8.20 -13.70
C VAL A 262 14.00 -8.29 -12.18
N LEU A 263 14.61 -7.38 -11.42
CA LEU A 263 14.41 -7.32 -9.96
C LEU A 263 12.93 -7.09 -9.61
N GLY A 264 12.25 -6.21 -10.34
CA GLY A 264 10.82 -5.96 -10.19
C GLY A 264 9.95 -7.19 -10.49
N ILE A 265 10.30 -7.99 -11.51
CA ILE A 265 9.61 -9.26 -11.82
C ILE A 265 9.82 -10.26 -10.69
N ILE A 266 11.05 -10.43 -10.18
CA ILE A 266 11.35 -11.36 -9.08
C ILE A 266 10.59 -10.95 -7.81
N GLY A 267 10.68 -9.68 -7.41
CA GLY A 267 9.95 -9.14 -6.26
C GLY A 267 8.44 -9.24 -6.44
N GLY A 268 7.94 -8.92 -7.64
CA GLY A 268 6.53 -9.03 -8.01
C GLY A 268 6.00 -10.45 -7.96
N LEU A 269 6.76 -11.44 -8.45
CA LEU A 269 6.40 -12.85 -8.38
C LEU A 269 6.40 -13.37 -6.94
N SER A 270 7.41 -13.01 -6.14
CA SER A 270 7.44 -13.34 -4.71
C SER A 270 6.22 -12.77 -3.98
N ASN A 271 5.89 -11.49 -4.21
CA ASN A 271 4.69 -10.87 -3.67
C ASN A 271 3.41 -11.53 -4.18
N PHE A 272 3.36 -11.90 -5.46
CA PHE A 272 2.20 -12.57 -6.02
C PHE A 272 1.94 -13.91 -5.31
N VAL A 273 2.96 -14.74 -5.16
CA VAL A 273 2.85 -16.06 -4.52
C VAL A 273 2.56 -15.96 -3.02
N ARG A 274 3.25 -15.05 -2.31
CA ARG A 274 3.15 -14.94 -0.84
C ARG A 274 1.93 -14.15 -0.38
N THR A 275 1.43 -13.23 -1.20
CA THR A 275 0.47 -12.20 -0.77
C THR A 275 -0.78 -12.19 -1.64
N VAL A 276 -0.64 -11.99 -2.95
CA VAL A 276 -1.77 -11.75 -3.86
C VAL A 276 -2.58 -13.03 -4.09
N LEU A 277 -1.93 -14.16 -4.36
CA LEU A 277 -2.59 -15.42 -4.67
C LEU A 277 -3.43 -15.94 -3.48
N PRO A 278 -2.92 -15.98 -2.24
CA PRO A 278 -3.73 -16.31 -1.07
C PRO A 278 -4.95 -15.38 -0.89
N GLN A 279 -4.76 -14.07 -1.11
CA GLN A 279 -5.86 -13.10 -1.06
C GLN A 279 -6.91 -13.36 -2.14
N MET A 280 -6.50 -13.54 -3.39
CA MET A 280 -7.39 -13.83 -4.51
C MET A 280 -8.21 -15.10 -4.26
N ARG A 281 -7.61 -16.14 -3.67
CA ARG A 281 -8.32 -17.36 -3.29
C ARG A 281 -9.44 -17.08 -2.29
N ILE A 282 -9.15 -16.36 -1.21
CA ILE A 282 -10.11 -16.08 -0.14
C ILE A 282 -11.22 -15.15 -0.63
N TYR A 283 -10.86 -14.04 -1.26
CA TYR A 283 -11.84 -13.09 -1.78
C TYR A 283 -12.64 -13.68 -2.94
N GLY A 284 -12.03 -14.52 -3.79
CA GLY A 284 -12.75 -15.25 -4.84
C GLY A 284 -13.87 -16.12 -4.28
N LEU A 285 -13.58 -16.88 -3.22
CA LEU A 285 -14.56 -17.70 -2.53
C LEU A 285 -15.68 -16.86 -1.88
N ILE A 286 -15.32 -15.76 -1.21
CA ILE A 286 -16.31 -14.83 -0.62
C ILE A 286 -17.19 -14.21 -1.70
N ALA A 287 -16.61 -13.78 -2.84
CA ALA A 287 -17.31 -13.12 -3.93
C ALA A 287 -18.42 -14.00 -4.54
N ILE A 288 -18.22 -15.32 -4.55
CA ILE A 288 -19.22 -16.30 -4.99
C ILE A 288 -20.08 -16.87 -3.85
N GLY A 289 -19.98 -16.33 -2.63
CA GLY A 289 -20.76 -16.74 -1.45
C GLY A 289 -20.28 -18.00 -0.72
N GLN A 290 -19.13 -18.55 -1.11
CA GLN A 290 -18.53 -19.76 -0.56
C GLN A 290 -17.47 -19.44 0.52
N ASP A 291 -17.80 -18.62 1.51
CA ASP A 291 -16.87 -18.30 2.60
C ASP A 291 -16.46 -19.57 3.40
N PRO A 292 -15.16 -19.95 3.40
CA PRO A 292 -14.68 -21.26 3.90
C PRO A 292 -14.46 -21.32 5.42
N ILE A 293 -14.88 -20.32 6.19
CA ILE A 293 -14.55 -20.23 7.63
C ILE A 293 -15.53 -20.96 8.56
N GLY A 294 -16.53 -21.64 8.00
CA GLY A 294 -17.50 -22.46 8.74
C GLY A 294 -18.94 -22.01 8.55
N HIS A 295 -19.82 -22.44 9.46
CA HIS A 295 -21.26 -22.23 9.37
C HIS A 295 -21.78 -21.52 10.63
N PHE A 296 -22.94 -20.88 10.50
CA PHE A 296 -23.69 -20.35 11.63
C PHE A 296 -25.13 -20.87 11.59
N PHE A 297 -25.75 -20.83 12.76
CA PHE A 297 -27.15 -21.12 12.98
C PHE A 297 -27.77 -19.91 13.66
N VAL A 298 -28.99 -19.59 13.25
CA VAL A 298 -29.81 -18.58 13.90
C VAL A 298 -31.20 -19.15 14.14
N SER A 299 -31.71 -18.99 15.35
CA SER A 299 -33.04 -19.42 15.76
C SER A 299 -33.67 -18.40 16.70
N VAL A 300 -34.97 -18.55 16.94
CA VAL A 300 -35.73 -17.74 17.89
C VAL A 300 -36.11 -18.62 19.07
N SER A 301 -36.03 -18.08 20.29
CA SER A 301 -36.49 -18.80 21.49
C SER A 301 -38.00 -19.05 21.45
N PRO A 302 -38.53 -20.09 22.12
CA PRO A 302 -39.96 -20.40 22.11
C PRO A 302 -40.85 -19.24 22.58
N ASP A 303 -40.37 -18.41 23.51
CA ASP A 303 -41.07 -17.23 24.02
C ASP A 303 -40.93 -15.99 23.10
N SER A 304 -40.19 -16.10 21.98
CA SER A 304 -39.87 -15.00 21.07
C SER A 304 -39.16 -13.81 21.72
N ARG A 305 -38.52 -14.02 22.87
CA ARG A 305 -37.78 -12.98 23.61
C ARG A 305 -36.30 -12.92 23.26
N SER A 306 -35.78 -13.94 22.59
CA SER A 306 -34.37 -14.07 22.27
C SER A 306 -34.16 -14.54 20.84
N VAL A 307 -33.17 -13.95 20.17
CA VAL A 307 -32.57 -14.50 18.95
C VAL A 307 -31.27 -15.20 19.36
N ILE A 308 -31.11 -16.46 18.99
CA ILE A 308 -29.98 -17.31 19.37
C ILE A 308 -29.08 -17.47 18.15
N VAL A 309 -27.80 -17.17 18.30
CA VAL A 309 -26.78 -17.26 17.27
C VAL A 309 -25.69 -18.22 17.72
N ALA A 310 -25.42 -19.25 16.92
CA ALA A 310 -24.37 -20.22 17.17
C ALA A 310 -23.44 -20.38 15.94
N GLY A 311 -22.15 -20.62 16.17
CA GLY A 311 -21.18 -20.90 15.11
C GLY A 311 -20.40 -19.67 14.60
N THR A 312 -19.85 -19.76 13.39
CA THR A 312 -18.93 -18.77 12.81
C THR A 312 -19.66 -17.66 12.07
N LEU A 313 -19.35 -16.40 12.37
CA LEU A 313 -19.83 -15.21 11.66
C LEU A 313 -19.17 -15.09 10.26
N ARG A 314 -19.57 -15.97 9.34
CA ARG A 314 -19.15 -15.97 7.94
C ARG A 314 -19.88 -14.91 7.10
N GLU A 315 -19.46 -14.76 5.85
CA GLU A 315 -20.16 -13.95 4.84
C GLU A 315 -21.68 -14.18 4.88
N GLY A 316 -22.43 -13.08 4.97
CA GLY A 316 -23.89 -13.06 4.99
C GLY A 316 -24.52 -13.37 6.35
N ALA A 317 -23.74 -13.69 7.38
CA ALA A 317 -24.25 -13.94 8.72
C ALA A 317 -24.97 -12.72 9.29
N ALA A 318 -24.40 -11.52 9.17
CA ALA A 318 -25.01 -10.30 9.69
C ALA A 318 -26.39 -10.04 9.06
N ALA A 319 -26.48 -10.18 7.74
CA ALA A 319 -27.73 -9.99 7.00
C ALA A 319 -28.78 -11.04 7.36
N ALA A 320 -28.39 -12.31 7.51
CA ALA A 320 -29.31 -13.37 7.90
C ALA A 320 -29.82 -13.21 9.33
N ILE A 321 -28.94 -12.90 10.27
CA ILE A 321 -29.30 -12.67 11.68
C ILE A 321 -30.17 -11.42 11.81
N THR A 322 -29.84 -10.34 11.11
CA THR A 322 -30.66 -9.12 11.08
C THR A 322 -32.07 -9.42 10.57
N ARG A 323 -32.24 -10.21 9.51
CA ARG A 323 -33.58 -10.62 9.05
C ARG A 323 -34.39 -11.35 10.12
N VAL A 324 -33.75 -12.19 10.94
CA VAL A 324 -34.43 -12.88 12.05
C VAL A 324 -34.78 -11.92 13.18
N ILE A 325 -33.88 -10.98 13.51
CA ILE A 325 -34.15 -9.90 14.48
C ILE A 325 -35.34 -9.05 14.00
N ASP A 326 -35.38 -8.69 12.73
CA ASP A 326 -36.44 -7.88 12.12
C ASP A 326 -37.80 -8.59 12.14
N ALA A 327 -37.79 -9.90 11.91
CA ALA A 327 -38.98 -10.75 11.99
C ALA A 327 -39.42 -11.05 13.43
N THR A 328 -38.62 -10.70 14.44
CA THR A 328 -38.89 -10.97 15.86
C THR A 328 -38.90 -9.68 16.67
N PRO A 329 -39.87 -8.77 16.47
CA PRO A 329 -39.90 -7.46 17.13
C PRO A 329 -40.01 -7.54 18.67
N THR A 330 -40.41 -8.69 19.21
CA THR A 330 -40.48 -8.97 20.66
C THR A 330 -39.13 -9.35 21.26
N ALA A 331 -38.11 -9.61 20.44
CA ALA A 331 -36.80 -10.02 20.90
C ALA A 331 -36.15 -8.88 21.70
N GLN A 332 -35.69 -9.22 22.90
CA GLN A 332 -34.89 -8.34 23.74
C GLN A 332 -33.43 -8.79 23.81
N TRP A 333 -33.18 -10.07 23.61
CA TRP A 333 -31.86 -10.67 23.78
C TRP A 333 -31.29 -11.20 22.46
N LEU A 334 -30.01 -10.91 22.23
CA LEU A 334 -29.18 -11.66 21.30
C LEU A 334 -28.28 -12.61 22.10
N VAL A 335 -28.59 -13.90 22.05
CA VAL A 335 -27.82 -14.96 22.71
C VAL A 335 -26.71 -15.44 21.79
N LEU A 336 -25.47 -15.34 22.22
CA LEU A 336 -24.27 -15.60 21.43
C LEU A 336 -23.55 -16.87 21.92
N ASN A 337 -23.27 -17.76 20.98
CA ASN A 337 -22.35 -18.89 21.13
C ASN A 337 -21.45 -19.02 19.89
N SER A 338 -20.42 -18.18 19.80
CA SER A 338 -19.63 -18.00 18.58
C SER A 338 -18.12 -17.94 18.85
N ASN A 339 -17.35 -18.60 17.98
CA ASN A 339 -15.90 -18.51 17.94
C ASN A 339 -15.39 -17.27 17.18
N GLY A 340 -16.30 -16.39 16.74
CA GLY A 340 -15.98 -15.22 15.93
C GLY A 340 -16.16 -15.47 14.44
N GLY A 341 -15.33 -14.85 13.61
CA GLY A 341 -15.46 -14.90 12.15
C GLY A 341 -14.97 -13.63 11.47
N ARG A 342 -15.69 -13.19 10.43
CA ARG A 342 -15.38 -11.99 9.66
C ARG A 342 -15.68 -10.74 10.51
N VAL A 343 -14.68 -9.89 10.72
CA VAL A 343 -14.82 -8.64 11.49
C VAL A 343 -15.90 -7.72 10.91
N LEU A 344 -15.98 -7.59 9.59
CA LEU A 344 -17.01 -6.76 8.93
C LEU A 344 -18.43 -7.26 9.21
N GLU A 345 -18.66 -8.58 9.23
CA GLU A 345 -19.97 -9.17 9.57
C GLU A 345 -20.31 -8.91 11.04
N ALA A 346 -19.33 -9.06 11.94
CA ALA A 346 -19.52 -8.75 13.35
C ALA A 346 -19.82 -7.27 13.59
N GLN A 347 -19.10 -6.34 12.94
CA GLN A 347 -19.35 -4.90 13.04
C GLN A 347 -20.73 -4.51 12.48
N GLN A 348 -21.15 -5.13 11.36
CA GLN A 348 -22.50 -4.96 10.81
C GLN A 348 -23.58 -5.41 11.80
N LEU A 349 -23.43 -6.62 12.35
CA LEU A 349 -24.36 -7.14 13.34
C LEU A 349 -24.36 -6.31 14.64
N ALA A 350 -23.20 -5.86 15.10
CA ALA A 350 -23.06 -4.96 16.24
C ALA A 350 -23.85 -3.66 16.06
N ARG A 351 -23.88 -3.09 14.85
CA ARG A 351 -24.73 -1.93 14.57
C ARG A 351 -26.22 -2.25 14.63
N THR A 352 -26.64 -3.40 14.10
CA THR A 352 -28.03 -3.86 14.24
C THR A 352 -28.41 -3.99 15.72
N VAL A 353 -27.55 -4.59 16.54
CA VAL A 353 -27.76 -4.73 17.99
C VAL A 353 -27.95 -3.38 18.66
N ARG A 354 -27.06 -2.39 18.38
CA ARG A 354 -27.20 -1.02 18.91
C ARG A 354 -28.46 -0.34 18.42
N ALA A 355 -28.74 -0.39 17.12
CA ALA A 355 -29.87 0.27 16.50
C ALA A 355 -31.22 -0.26 17.01
N ARG A 356 -31.27 -1.54 17.37
CA ARG A 356 -32.46 -2.19 17.95
C ARG A 356 -32.49 -2.17 19.47
N GLY A 357 -31.46 -1.63 20.12
CA GLY A 357 -31.38 -1.55 21.58
C GLY A 357 -31.41 -2.92 22.27
N LEU A 358 -30.90 -3.97 21.62
CA LEU A 358 -30.91 -5.33 22.16
C LEU A 358 -29.92 -5.47 23.32
N ASP A 359 -30.26 -6.33 24.27
CA ASP A 359 -29.33 -6.88 25.25
C ASP A 359 -28.57 -8.06 24.63
N THR A 360 -27.36 -8.33 25.10
CA THR A 360 -26.54 -9.46 24.64
C THR A 360 -26.28 -10.43 25.78
N TYR A 361 -26.31 -11.72 25.48
CA TYR A 361 -26.06 -12.79 26.46
C TYR A 361 -25.08 -13.80 25.90
N VAL A 362 -24.08 -14.20 26.70
CA VAL A 362 -23.19 -15.34 26.37
C VAL A 362 -23.45 -16.47 27.34
N GLY A 363 -23.97 -17.59 26.83
CA GLY A 363 -24.16 -18.81 27.62
C GLY A 363 -22.94 -19.72 27.63
N GLY A 364 -22.32 -19.88 26.46
CA GLY A 364 -21.16 -20.75 26.21
C GLY A 364 -19.90 -19.95 25.92
N GLN A 365 -19.70 -19.58 24.66
CA GLN A 365 -18.49 -18.87 24.23
C GLN A 365 -18.79 -17.68 23.32
N CYS A 366 -18.00 -16.61 23.46
CA CYS A 366 -17.94 -15.52 22.50
C CYS A 366 -16.48 -15.07 22.33
N ALA A 367 -15.86 -15.46 21.22
CA ALA A 367 -14.44 -15.19 20.97
C ALA A 367 -14.21 -14.37 19.70
N SER A 368 -13.06 -13.71 19.62
CA SER A 368 -12.61 -12.99 18.42
C SER A 368 -13.66 -11.98 17.96
N ALA A 369 -14.04 -11.97 16.68
CA ALA A 369 -15.04 -11.07 16.11
C ALA A 369 -16.40 -11.09 16.85
N CYS A 370 -16.76 -12.16 17.58
CA CYS A 370 -18.01 -12.19 18.36
C CYS A 370 -18.06 -11.08 19.42
N THR A 371 -16.90 -10.70 19.99
CA THR A 371 -16.84 -9.71 21.07
C THR A 371 -17.37 -8.35 20.64
N PHE A 372 -17.21 -7.95 19.39
CA PHE A 372 -17.79 -6.71 18.85
C PHE A 372 -19.32 -6.71 18.92
N VAL A 373 -19.94 -7.85 18.62
CA VAL A 373 -21.39 -8.04 18.69
C VAL A 373 -21.84 -8.05 20.15
N TYR A 374 -21.12 -8.77 21.01
CA TYR A 374 -21.44 -8.83 22.43
C TYR A 374 -21.39 -7.45 23.09
N LEU A 375 -20.32 -6.70 22.85
CA LEU A 375 -20.09 -5.36 23.40
C LEU A 375 -21.06 -4.30 22.88
N ALA A 376 -21.81 -4.59 21.82
CA ALA A 376 -22.83 -3.70 21.29
C ALA A 376 -24.15 -3.73 22.07
N GLY A 377 -24.35 -4.73 22.93
CA GLY A 377 -25.57 -4.86 23.73
C GLY A 377 -25.73 -3.75 24.75
N LYS A 378 -26.97 -3.31 24.99
CA LYS A 378 -27.29 -2.34 26.05
C LYS A 378 -26.93 -2.90 27.42
N THR A 379 -27.40 -4.11 27.70
CA THR A 379 -26.95 -4.92 28.83
C THR A 379 -26.14 -6.10 28.32
N ARG A 380 -25.00 -6.38 28.95
CA ARG A 380 -24.04 -7.41 28.54
C ARG A 380 -24.00 -8.48 29.60
N ALA A 381 -24.83 -9.50 29.43
CA ALA A 381 -24.99 -10.56 30.39
C ALA A 381 -24.14 -11.79 30.02
N ALA A 382 -23.72 -12.56 31.02
CA ALA A 382 -22.99 -13.79 30.78
C ALA A 382 -23.39 -14.87 31.80
N SER A 383 -23.35 -16.13 31.37
CA SER A 383 -23.37 -17.30 32.27
C SER A 383 -22.13 -17.28 33.17
N PRO A 384 -22.20 -17.82 34.41
CA PRO A 384 -21.02 -18.02 35.25
C PRO A 384 -19.89 -18.80 34.55
N ASN A 385 -20.25 -19.68 33.60
CA ASN A 385 -19.33 -20.52 32.85
C ASN A 385 -19.01 -19.98 31.45
N ALA A 386 -19.44 -18.75 31.14
CA ALA A 386 -19.21 -18.16 29.82
C ALA A 386 -17.73 -17.89 29.58
N ARG A 387 -17.26 -18.14 28.36
CA ARG A 387 -15.89 -17.87 27.93
C ARG A 387 -15.89 -16.75 26.89
N ILE A 388 -15.39 -15.58 27.28
CA ILE A 388 -15.25 -14.42 26.38
C ILE A 388 -13.78 -14.22 26.04
N GLY A 389 -13.41 -14.32 24.76
CA GLY A 389 -12.01 -14.42 24.33
C GLY A 389 -11.59 -13.31 23.36
N PHE A 390 -10.42 -12.71 23.60
CA PHE A 390 -9.89 -11.59 22.83
C PHE A 390 -8.52 -11.90 22.22
N HIS A 391 -8.23 -11.33 21.05
CA HIS A 391 -6.92 -11.34 20.41
C HIS A 391 -6.84 -10.28 19.30
N GLN A 392 -5.64 -10.02 18.78
CA GLN A 392 -5.44 -9.21 17.58
C GLN A 392 -6.06 -9.84 16.34
N PRO A 393 -6.62 -9.07 15.39
CA PRO A 393 -7.19 -9.65 14.18
C PRO A 393 -6.07 -10.19 13.29
N THR A 394 -6.40 -11.05 12.33
CA THR A 394 -5.47 -11.44 11.27
C THR A 394 -6.16 -11.38 9.92
N PHE A 395 -5.45 -10.88 8.91
CA PHE A 395 -5.91 -10.82 7.55
C PHE A 395 -4.82 -11.36 6.63
N VAL A 396 -5.21 -12.30 5.78
CA VAL A 396 -4.28 -12.95 4.86
C VAL A 396 -3.72 -11.93 3.89
N GLY A 397 -2.39 -11.90 3.77
CA GLY A 397 -1.69 -11.04 2.80
C GLY A 397 -1.56 -9.57 3.21
N LEU A 398 -1.80 -9.22 4.47
CA LEU A 398 -1.34 -7.92 4.96
C LEU A 398 0.15 -7.96 5.33
N ASN A 399 0.84 -6.89 4.96
CA ASN A 399 2.17 -6.60 5.51
C ASN A 399 2.05 -6.03 6.94
N ALA A 400 3.18 -5.83 7.61
CA ALA A 400 3.23 -5.35 8.99
C ALA A 400 2.47 -4.02 9.19
N LEU A 401 2.60 -3.08 8.25
CA LEU A 401 1.90 -1.80 8.32
C LEU A 401 0.38 -1.94 8.20
N GLY A 402 -0.09 -2.78 7.27
CA GLY A 402 -1.51 -3.09 7.10
C GLY A 402 -2.08 -3.76 8.36
N GLN A 403 -1.35 -4.73 8.91
CA GLN A 403 -1.72 -5.42 10.14
C GLN A 403 -1.82 -4.46 11.33
N GLN A 404 -0.86 -3.54 11.47
CA GLN A 404 -0.89 -2.51 12.50
C GLN A 404 -2.14 -1.61 12.39
N LYS A 405 -2.44 -1.12 11.18
CA LYS A 405 -3.62 -0.26 10.96
C LYS A 405 -4.92 -0.92 11.39
N ILE A 406 -5.15 -2.17 10.95
CA ILE A 406 -6.40 -2.85 11.29
C ILE A 406 -6.45 -3.21 12.79
N THR A 407 -5.31 -3.54 13.38
CA THR A 407 -5.23 -3.73 14.83
C THR A 407 -5.64 -2.45 15.56
N GLN A 408 -5.14 -1.28 15.15
CA GLN A 408 -5.54 -0.01 15.77
C GLN A 408 -7.04 0.27 15.62
N ALA A 409 -7.60 0.08 14.43
CA ALA A 409 -9.04 0.26 14.21
C ALA A 409 -9.89 -0.64 15.13
N MET A 410 -9.49 -1.90 15.35
CA MET A 410 -10.13 -2.77 16.34
C MET A 410 -10.00 -2.23 17.76
N LEU A 411 -8.82 -1.77 18.18
CA LEU A 411 -8.62 -1.24 19.53
C LEU A 411 -9.44 0.02 19.77
N ASP A 412 -9.66 0.84 18.73
CA ASP A 412 -10.54 1.99 18.77
C ASP A 412 -12.00 1.57 18.98
N ASP A 413 -12.47 0.51 18.31
CA ASP A 413 -13.81 -0.05 18.55
C ASP A 413 -14.00 -0.50 20.02
N TYR A 414 -12.99 -1.13 20.62
CA TYR A 414 -13.03 -1.51 22.04
C TYR A 414 -13.03 -0.29 22.96
N ARG A 415 -12.30 0.77 22.61
CA ARG A 415 -12.32 2.03 23.36
C ARG A 415 -13.70 2.70 23.30
N VAL A 416 -14.33 2.73 22.12
CA VAL A 416 -15.70 3.24 21.95
C VAL A 416 -16.71 2.40 22.73
N ALA A 417 -16.46 1.10 22.89
CA ALA A 417 -17.26 0.22 23.75
C ALA A 417 -17.01 0.41 25.26
N GLY A 418 -16.14 1.34 25.65
CA GLY A 418 -15.89 1.70 27.04
C GLY A 418 -14.98 0.75 27.81
N LEU A 419 -14.18 -0.07 27.10
CA LEU A 419 -13.17 -0.90 27.76
C LEU A 419 -12.02 -0.04 28.28
N PRO A 420 -11.45 -0.37 29.45
CA PRO A 420 -10.40 0.44 30.04
C PRO A 420 -9.05 0.23 29.32
N PRO A 421 -8.15 1.22 29.33
CA PRO A 421 -6.92 1.21 28.53
C PRO A 421 -6.02 0.00 28.77
N GLU A 422 -5.89 -0.47 30.01
CA GLU A 422 -5.07 -1.63 30.38
C GLU A 422 -5.63 -2.94 29.83
N PHE A 423 -6.96 -3.07 29.77
CA PHE A 423 -7.61 -4.22 29.16
C PHE A 423 -7.37 -4.21 27.65
N ILE A 424 -7.54 -3.05 27.00
CA ILE A 424 -7.27 -2.86 25.57
C ILE A 424 -5.80 -3.16 25.25
N GLN A 425 -4.86 -2.72 26.08
CA GLN A 425 -3.44 -3.01 25.90
C GLN A 425 -3.15 -4.52 25.95
N ARG A 426 -3.82 -5.26 26.84
CA ARG A 426 -3.68 -6.73 26.91
C ARG A 426 -4.26 -7.43 25.68
N ILE A 427 -5.37 -6.93 25.13
CA ILE A 427 -5.86 -7.37 23.81
C ILE A 427 -4.79 -7.10 22.74
N ALA A 428 -4.21 -5.90 22.74
CA ALA A 428 -3.17 -5.50 21.80
C ALA A 428 -1.87 -6.29 21.95
N GLN A 429 -1.64 -6.99 23.06
CA GLN A 429 -0.48 -7.87 23.26
C GLN A 429 -0.79 -9.34 22.95
N THR A 430 -2.07 -9.69 22.75
CA THR A 430 -2.47 -11.07 22.47
C THR A 430 -2.38 -11.34 20.96
N PRO A 431 -1.42 -12.15 20.48
CA PRO A 431 -1.19 -12.35 19.06
C PRO A 431 -2.35 -13.10 18.39
N PRO A 432 -2.51 -13.01 17.05
CA PRO A 432 -3.64 -13.65 16.37
C PRO A 432 -3.70 -15.18 16.47
N SER A 433 -2.60 -15.82 16.83
CA SER A 433 -2.50 -17.28 17.04
C SER A 433 -2.93 -17.73 18.43
N GLN A 434 -3.24 -16.80 19.35
CA GLN A 434 -3.64 -17.08 20.72
C GLN A 434 -4.99 -16.44 21.04
N LEU A 435 -5.60 -16.89 22.13
CA LEU A 435 -6.83 -16.33 22.67
C LEU A 435 -6.64 -16.08 24.16
N TRP A 436 -6.80 -14.83 24.58
CA TRP A 436 -6.84 -14.48 25.98
C TRP A 436 -8.30 -14.54 26.46
N TYR A 437 -8.55 -15.39 27.47
CA TYR A 437 -9.83 -15.49 28.17
C TYR A 437 -9.67 -14.89 29.57
N PRO A 438 -10.11 -13.64 29.80
CA PRO A 438 -10.13 -13.06 31.13
C PRO A 438 -11.09 -13.82 32.04
N ARG A 439 -10.81 -13.82 33.33
CA ARG A 439 -11.72 -14.38 34.34
C ARG A 439 -12.97 -13.52 34.49
N SER A 440 -14.02 -14.08 35.09
CA SER A 440 -15.30 -13.38 35.28
C SER A 440 -15.17 -12.09 36.12
N ASP A 441 -14.27 -12.06 37.11
CA ASP A 441 -13.94 -10.85 37.89
C ASP A 441 -13.28 -9.78 37.02
N GLU A 442 -12.32 -10.17 36.16
CA GLU A 442 -11.66 -9.26 35.21
C GLU A 442 -12.67 -8.69 34.20
N LEU A 443 -13.60 -9.52 33.70
CA LEU A 443 -14.64 -9.11 32.75
C LEU A 443 -15.64 -8.12 33.37
N LEU A 444 -16.01 -8.31 34.64
CA LEU A 444 -16.87 -7.38 35.38
C LEU A 444 -16.15 -6.07 35.67
N HIS A 445 -14.91 -6.13 36.16
CA HIS A 445 -14.12 -4.96 36.51
C HIS A 445 -13.82 -4.08 35.29
N ALA A 446 -13.51 -4.71 34.14
CA ALA A 446 -13.27 -4.02 32.88
C ALA A 446 -14.56 -3.57 32.18
N ASN A 447 -15.72 -3.75 32.82
CA ASN A 447 -17.03 -3.44 32.24
C ASN A 447 -17.19 -4.06 30.84
N VAL A 448 -16.75 -5.31 30.66
CA VAL A 448 -17.04 -6.13 29.48
C VAL A 448 -18.37 -6.85 29.70
N VAL A 449 -18.54 -7.41 30.88
CA VAL A 449 -19.79 -8.01 31.38
C VAL A 449 -20.41 -7.03 32.37
N THR A 450 -21.70 -6.76 32.26
CA THR A 450 -22.45 -5.92 33.20
C THR A 450 -23.24 -6.73 34.21
N GLN A 451 -23.54 -8.01 33.91
CA GLN A 451 -24.23 -8.90 34.84
C GLN A 451 -23.91 -10.38 34.58
N ILE A 452 -23.74 -11.15 35.66
CA ILE A 452 -23.66 -12.60 35.60
C ILE A 452 -25.03 -13.18 35.94
N ARG A 453 -25.62 -13.97 35.05
CA ARG A 453 -26.95 -14.57 35.25
C ARG A 453 -27.19 -15.85 34.45
N ARG A 454 -28.21 -16.60 34.87
CA ARG A 454 -28.77 -17.73 34.12
C ARG A 454 -29.47 -17.25 32.82
N PRO A 455 -29.67 -18.13 31.83
CA PRO A 455 -30.15 -17.76 30.49
C PRO A 455 -31.47 -16.97 30.51
N PRO A 456 -31.65 -16.01 29.59
CA PRO A 456 -32.96 -15.40 29.37
C PRO A 456 -33.98 -16.47 28.95
N GLY A 457 -35.18 -16.45 29.53
CA GLY A 457 -36.28 -17.37 29.15
C GLY A 457 -36.27 -18.76 29.81
N SER A 458 -35.25 -19.12 30.61
CA SER A 458 -35.35 -20.29 31.50
C SER A 458 -36.15 -19.89 32.74
N GLY A 459 -37.46 -20.15 32.73
CA GLY A 459 -38.26 -20.16 33.97
C GLY A 459 -37.64 -21.12 35.02
N PRO A 460 -38.09 -21.08 36.28
CA PRO A 460 -37.62 -22.05 37.27
C PRO A 460 -37.87 -23.47 36.72
N VAL A 461 -36.80 -24.20 36.46
CA VAL A 461 -36.88 -25.63 36.20
C VAL A 461 -37.30 -26.25 37.51
N THR A 462 -38.61 -26.49 37.67
CA THR A 462 -39.12 -27.43 38.66
C THR A 462 -38.51 -28.78 38.29
N MET A 463 -37.42 -29.13 38.98
CA MET A 463 -36.99 -30.51 39.09
C MET A 463 -38.14 -31.21 39.82
N GLY A 464 -38.98 -31.92 39.05
CA GLY A 464 -39.97 -32.82 39.62
C GLY A 464 -39.29 -33.92 40.44
N PRO A 465 -40.02 -34.52 41.39
CA PRO A 465 -39.46 -35.44 42.39
C PRO A 465 -38.74 -36.64 41.79
#